data_AF-A0A1F5NPZ3-F1
#
_entry.id   AF-A0A1F5NPZ3-F1
#
_cell.length_a   1.000
_cell.length_b   1.000
_cell.length_c   1.000
_cell.angle_alpha   90.00
_cell.angle_beta   90.00
_cell.angle_gamma   90.00
#
_symmetry.space_group_name_H-M   'P 1'
#
loop_
_entity.id
_entity.type
_entity.pdbx_description
1 polymer ?
#
loop_
_entity_poly.entity_id
_entity_poly.type
_entity_poly.pdbx_seq_one_letter_code
_entity_poly.pdbx_strand_id
1 'polypeptide(L)'
;MIFESQLTELLHRRPVIMQFMRFACIGFLNTGLDFLVFNTISKALGIFEGLPLGVVTFFSFTMAVIQSYLWNRTWTFGSEEARLRTNAVRLIKVGTLGVIAIILAIGGSKFQLPWYYFLCLLAFYLTIETYLWRGFGFHLSDWNHESHSFMIFFIVTFIGLSINVTLVSLVSLNLHLFQNPDLDKNIAKVIATAVSLFWNFTGYKLIVFKK
;
A
#
# COMPACT_ATOMS: atom_id res chain seq x y z
N MET A 1 1.18 -33.12 -1.49
CA MET A 1 2.41 -33.36 -2.28
C MET A 1 2.20 -33.08 -3.77
N ILE A 2 1.17 -33.66 -4.42
CA ILE A 2 0.89 -33.47 -5.86
C ILE A 2 0.48 -32.02 -6.22
N PHE A 3 -0.30 -31.33 -5.37
CA PHE A 3 -0.69 -29.94 -5.63
C PHE A 3 0.49 -28.95 -5.51
N GLU A 4 1.38 -29.18 -4.53
CA GLU A 4 2.60 -28.37 -4.41
C GLU A 4 3.52 -28.57 -5.62
N SER A 5 3.64 -29.79 -6.17
CA SER A 5 4.49 -30.03 -7.33
C SER A 5 3.96 -29.36 -8.60
N GLN A 6 2.64 -29.42 -8.85
CA GLN A 6 2.03 -28.75 -10.00
C GLN A 6 2.07 -27.22 -9.89
N LEU A 7 1.82 -26.67 -8.70
CA LEU A 7 1.90 -25.22 -8.45
C LEU A 7 3.34 -24.70 -8.56
N THR A 8 4.30 -25.48 -8.06
CA THR A 8 5.74 -25.16 -8.21
C THR A 8 6.12 -25.14 -9.68
N GLU A 9 5.71 -26.15 -10.46
CA GLU A 9 6.01 -26.20 -11.89
C GLU A 9 5.37 -25.04 -12.68
N LEU A 10 4.12 -24.68 -12.37
CA LEU A 10 3.45 -23.52 -12.98
C LEU A 10 4.15 -22.19 -12.66
N LEU A 11 4.52 -21.97 -11.39
CA LEU A 11 5.19 -20.73 -10.96
C LEU A 11 6.62 -20.63 -11.49
N HIS A 12 7.32 -21.76 -11.63
CA HIS A 12 8.64 -21.81 -12.22
C HIS A 12 8.59 -21.53 -13.74
N ARG A 13 7.53 -22.00 -14.43
CA ARG A 13 7.30 -21.67 -15.85
C ARG A 13 6.77 -20.25 -16.10
N ARG A 14 6.30 -19.52 -15.07
CA ARG A 14 5.72 -18.16 -15.17
C ARG A 14 6.16 -17.26 -13.99
N PRO A 15 7.44 -16.86 -13.88
CA PRO A 15 7.96 -16.05 -12.77
C PRO A 15 7.24 -14.69 -12.57
N VAL A 16 6.61 -14.18 -13.63
CA VAL A 16 5.80 -12.95 -13.63
C VAL A 16 4.63 -13.02 -12.63
N ILE A 17 4.01 -14.20 -12.44
CA ILE A 17 2.86 -14.34 -11.52
C ILE A 17 3.28 -14.10 -10.07
N MET A 18 4.42 -14.67 -9.66
CA MET A 18 4.95 -14.50 -8.31
C MET A 18 5.35 -13.05 -8.04
N GLN A 19 5.98 -12.39 -9.01
CA GLN A 19 6.32 -10.96 -8.92
C GLN A 19 5.06 -10.10 -8.78
N PHE A 20 4.01 -10.39 -9.56
CA PHE A 20 2.73 -9.70 -9.46
C PHE A 20 2.07 -9.91 -8.09
N MET A 21 2.08 -11.13 -7.55
CA MET A 21 1.55 -11.41 -6.21
C MET A 21 2.29 -10.63 -5.12
N ARG A 22 3.63 -10.59 -5.18
CA ARG A 22 4.46 -9.80 -4.24
C ARG A 22 4.10 -8.32 -4.33
N PHE A 23 4.00 -7.78 -5.54
CA PHE A 23 3.60 -6.40 -5.79
C PHE A 23 2.21 -6.09 -5.22
N ALA A 24 1.23 -6.97 -5.45
CA ALA A 24 -0.13 -6.81 -4.91
C ALA A 24 -0.15 -6.83 -3.37
N CYS A 25 0.57 -7.74 -2.72
CA CYS A 25 0.68 -7.79 -1.26
C CYS A 25 1.37 -6.54 -0.68
N ILE A 26 2.43 -6.06 -1.32
CA ILE A 26 3.07 -4.79 -0.95
C ILE A 26 2.09 -3.61 -1.12
N GLY A 27 1.21 -3.66 -2.11
CA GLY A 27 0.10 -2.71 -2.29
C GLY A 27 -0.90 -2.70 -1.13
N PHE A 28 -1.23 -3.85 -0.53
CA PHE A 28 -2.07 -3.85 0.67
C PHE A 28 -1.32 -3.30 1.89
N LEU A 29 -0.05 -3.64 2.04
CA LEU A 29 0.80 -3.13 3.10
C LEU A 29 0.90 -1.60 3.04
N ASN A 30 1.26 -1.05 1.88
CA ASN A 30 1.41 0.41 1.73
C ASN A 30 0.09 1.18 1.86
N THR A 31 -1.03 0.59 1.43
CA THR A 31 -2.36 1.17 1.66
C THR A 31 -2.69 1.18 3.15
N GLY A 32 -2.33 0.12 3.88
CA GLY A 32 -2.45 0.09 5.34
C GLY A 32 -1.69 1.24 6.01
N LEU A 33 -0.43 1.46 5.62
CA LEU A 33 0.37 2.58 6.13
C LEU A 33 -0.27 3.94 5.78
N ASP A 34 -0.68 4.13 4.52
CA ASP A 34 -1.34 5.35 4.04
C ASP A 34 -2.58 5.68 4.89
N PHE A 35 -3.46 4.71 5.14
CA PHE A 35 -4.66 4.89 5.96
C PHE A 35 -4.34 5.27 7.40
N LEU A 36 -3.32 4.65 8.01
CA LEU A 36 -2.93 4.94 9.39
C LEU A 36 -2.34 6.34 9.52
N VAL A 37 -1.43 6.73 8.62
CA VAL A 37 -0.85 8.09 8.61
C VAL A 37 -1.93 9.13 8.31
N PHE A 38 -2.77 8.88 7.30
CA PHE A 38 -3.87 9.74 6.91
C PHE A 38 -4.82 10.00 8.08
N ASN A 39 -5.28 8.95 8.76
CA ASN A 39 -6.21 9.11 9.90
C ASN A 39 -5.54 9.78 11.10
N THR A 40 -4.27 9.47 11.37
CA THR A 40 -3.52 10.10 12.47
C THR A 40 -3.42 11.60 12.26
N ILE A 41 -2.92 12.05 11.10
CA ILE A 41 -2.71 13.48 10.81
C ILE A 41 -4.05 14.21 10.70
N SER A 42 -4.99 13.68 9.92
CA SER A 42 -6.30 14.33 9.72
C SER A 42 -7.07 14.50 11.04
N LYS A 43 -7.11 13.46 11.89
CA LYS A 43 -7.80 13.53 13.18
C LYS A 43 -7.08 14.45 14.17
N ALA A 44 -5.74 14.41 14.22
CA ALA A 44 -4.96 15.26 15.11
C ALA A 44 -5.12 16.75 14.79
N LEU A 45 -5.27 17.10 13.50
CA LEU A 45 -5.40 18.48 13.04
C LEU A 45 -6.86 18.94 12.85
N GLY A 46 -7.84 18.05 13.05
CA GLY A 46 -9.26 18.36 12.82
C GLY A 46 -9.60 18.62 11.34
N ILE A 47 -8.87 17.99 10.42
CA ILE A 47 -9.05 18.13 8.98
C ILE A 47 -9.91 16.96 8.47
N PHE A 48 -11.07 17.25 7.89
CA PHE A 48 -12.01 16.21 7.47
C PHE A 48 -12.45 16.31 6.00
N GLU A 49 -12.19 17.42 5.31
CA GLU A 49 -12.65 17.63 3.94
C GLU A 49 -11.79 18.65 3.17
N GLY A 50 -12.01 18.71 1.86
CA GLY A 50 -11.47 19.74 0.98
C GLY A 50 -9.97 19.64 0.73
N LEU A 51 -9.41 20.75 0.24
CA LEU A 51 -7.99 20.86 -0.07
C LEU A 51 -7.06 20.51 1.11
N PRO A 52 -7.34 20.91 2.37
CA PRO A 52 -6.51 20.50 3.50
C PRO A 52 -6.42 18.97 3.65
N LEU A 53 -7.52 18.23 3.39
CA LEU A 53 -7.51 16.77 3.41
C LEU A 53 -6.69 16.18 2.24
N GLY A 54 -6.69 16.85 1.10
CA GLY A 54 -5.78 16.56 -0.01
C GLY A 54 -4.31 16.71 0.36
N VAL A 55 -3.96 17.75 1.12
CA VAL A 55 -2.59 17.95 1.62
C VAL A 55 -2.21 16.83 2.59
N VAL A 56 -3.11 16.42 3.49
CA VAL A 56 -2.87 15.25 4.36
C VAL A 56 -2.63 13.99 3.53
N THR A 57 -3.43 13.78 2.49
CA THR A 57 -3.30 12.68 1.53
C THR A 57 -1.96 12.67 0.81
N PHE A 58 -1.44 13.84 0.45
CA PHE A 58 -0.13 13.96 -0.19
C PHE A 58 0.98 13.39 0.70
N PHE A 59 1.00 13.75 1.98
CA PHE A 59 2.01 13.26 2.92
C PHE A 59 1.85 11.77 3.22
N SER A 60 0.63 11.31 3.49
CA SER A 60 0.38 9.89 3.81
C SER A 60 0.72 8.98 2.63
N PHE A 61 0.35 9.37 1.41
CA PHE A 61 0.64 8.60 0.20
C PHE A 61 2.14 8.61 -0.12
N THR A 62 2.82 9.74 0.05
CA THR A 62 4.28 9.81 -0.13
C THR A 62 5.03 8.84 0.80
N MET A 63 4.63 8.75 2.07
CA MET A 63 5.18 7.77 3.00
C MET A 63 4.92 6.32 2.54
N ALA A 64 3.72 6.03 2.04
CA ALA A 64 3.37 4.73 1.48
C ALA A 64 4.19 4.39 0.21
N VAL A 65 4.49 5.37 -0.63
CA VAL A 65 5.35 5.19 -1.82
C VAL A 65 6.79 4.88 -1.42
N ILE A 66 7.34 5.59 -0.43
CA ILE A 66 8.68 5.30 0.11
C ILE A 66 8.71 3.86 0.67
N GLN A 67 7.69 3.47 1.45
CA GLN A 67 7.57 2.11 1.96
C GLN A 67 7.51 1.08 0.81
N SER A 68 6.67 1.34 -0.19
CA SER A 68 6.55 0.49 -1.38
C SER A 68 7.88 0.30 -2.09
N TYR A 69 8.66 1.38 -2.24
CA TYR A 69 9.99 1.32 -2.84
C TYR A 69 10.90 0.39 -2.04
N LEU A 70 11.00 0.58 -0.72
CA LEU A 70 11.87 -0.24 0.13
C LEU A 70 11.50 -1.73 0.03
N TRP A 71 10.22 -2.07 0.14
CA TRP A 71 9.76 -3.46 0.06
C TRP A 71 9.97 -4.10 -1.31
N ASN A 72 9.67 -3.37 -2.38
CA ASN A 72 9.93 -3.86 -3.73
C ASN A 72 11.44 -4.07 -3.94
N ARG A 73 12.25 -3.16 -3.39
CA ARG A 73 13.71 -3.18 -3.49
C ARG A 73 14.30 -4.47 -2.90
N THR A 74 13.82 -4.90 -1.74
CA THR A 74 14.39 -6.03 -0.99
C THR A 74 13.71 -7.36 -1.26
N TRP A 75 12.40 -7.38 -1.49
CA TRP A 75 11.66 -8.62 -1.64
C TRP A 75 11.36 -8.98 -3.09
N THR A 76 10.78 -8.05 -3.85
CA THR A 76 10.34 -8.33 -5.23
C THR A 76 11.53 -8.62 -6.13
N PHE A 77 12.59 -7.81 -6.04
CA PHE A 77 13.76 -7.89 -6.90
C PHE A 77 15.04 -8.37 -6.20
N GLY A 78 15.09 -8.32 -4.86
CA GLY A 78 16.30 -8.63 -4.07
C GLY A 78 16.36 -10.04 -3.47
N SER A 79 15.32 -10.87 -3.60
CA SER A 79 15.31 -12.19 -2.95
C SER A 79 15.79 -13.32 -3.88
N GLU A 80 16.77 -14.09 -3.40
CA GLU A 80 17.14 -15.42 -3.93
C GLU A 80 15.90 -16.33 -4.02
N GLU A 81 15.97 -17.39 -4.83
CA GLU A 81 14.89 -18.38 -5.02
C GLU A 81 14.50 -19.08 -3.70
N ALA A 82 13.67 -18.42 -2.89
CA ALA A 82 13.10 -19.00 -1.70
C ALA A 82 12.05 -20.08 -2.07
N ARG A 83 12.01 -21.17 -1.30
CA ARG A 83 11.02 -22.24 -1.46
C ARG A 83 9.59 -21.67 -1.51
N LEU A 84 8.73 -22.27 -2.34
CA LEU A 84 7.34 -21.83 -2.55
C LEU A 84 6.58 -21.57 -1.24
N ARG A 85 6.67 -22.48 -0.27
CA ARG A 85 6.04 -22.34 1.05
C ARG A 85 6.49 -21.07 1.79
N THR A 86 7.77 -20.72 1.72
CA THR A 86 8.31 -19.52 2.35
C THR A 86 7.74 -18.26 1.70
N ASN A 87 7.66 -18.23 0.36
CA ASN A 87 7.02 -17.12 -0.37
C ASN A 87 5.53 -17.00 -0.03
N ALA A 88 4.80 -18.12 0.03
CA ALA A 88 3.39 -18.12 0.40
C ALA A 88 3.16 -17.56 1.81
N VAL A 89 3.96 -17.97 2.80
CA VAL A 89 3.87 -17.45 4.17
C VAL A 89 4.19 -15.95 4.23
N ARG A 90 5.18 -15.47 3.48
CA ARG A 90 5.51 -14.04 3.39
C ARG A 90 4.32 -13.24 2.82
N LEU A 91 3.72 -13.72 1.71
CA LEU A 91 2.55 -13.10 1.09
C LEU A 91 1.36 -13.00 2.07
N ILE A 92 1.05 -14.09 2.76
CA ILE A 92 -0.06 -14.11 3.73
C ILE A 92 0.20 -13.12 4.87
N LYS A 93 1.39 -13.16 5.49
CA LYS A 93 1.71 -12.27 6.62
C LYS A 93 1.66 -10.79 6.23
N VAL A 94 2.25 -10.44 5.09
CA VAL A 94 2.31 -9.06 4.60
C VAL A 94 0.93 -8.56 4.18
N GLY A 95 0.21 -9.33 3.37
CA GLY A 95 -1.14 -8.94 2.92
C GLY A 95 -2.12 -8.81 4.07
N THR A 96 -2.09 -9.75 5.02
CA THR A 96 -2.99 -9.73 6.19
C THR A 96 -2.71 -8.52 7.09
N LEU A 97 -1.44 -8.18 7.32
CA LEU A 97 -1.07 -7.00 8.11
C LEU A 97 -1.64 -5.71 7.49
N GLY A 98 -1.49 -5.53 6.17
CA GLY A 98 -2.04 -4.38 5.45
C GLY A 98 -3.57 -4.29 5.54
N VAL A 99 -4.26 -5.41 5.29
CA VAL A 99 -5.73 -5.45 5.37
C VAL A 99 -6.24 -5.18 6.79
N ILE A 100 -5.61 -5.75 7.82
CA ILE A 100 -5.97 -5.49 9.22
C ILE A 100 -5.77 -4.02 9.56
N ALA A 101 -4.69 -3.38 9.11
CA ALA A 101 -4.45 -1.97 9.33
C ALA A 101 -5.59 -1.10 8.77
N ILE A 102 -6.06 -1.38 7.54
CA ILE A 102 -7.18 -0.66 6.91
C ILE A 102 -8.47 -0.87 7.72
N ILE A 103 -8.78 -2.10 8.09
CA ILE A 103 -10.00 -2.43 8.86
C ILE A 103 -9.99 -1.72 10.21
N LEU A 104 -8.86 -1.75 10.95
CA LEU A 104 -8.74 -1.12 12.26
C LEU A 104 -8.76 0.41 12.17
N ALA A 105 -8.24 0.99 11.08
CA ALA A 105 -8.36 2.43 10.82
C ALA A 105 -9.83 2.83 10.59
N ILE A 106 -10.52 2.18 9.66
CA ILE A 106 -11.94 2.47 9.36
C ILE A 106 -12.82 2.19 10.59
N GLY A 107 -12.55 1.09 11.30
CA GLY A 107 -13.22 0.75 12.55
C GLY A 107 -13.04 1.82 13.62
N GLY A 108 -11.82 2.31 13.83
CA GLY A 108 -11.56 3.41 14.75
C GLY A 108 -12.31 4.68 14.39
N SER A 109 -12.40 5.01 13.10
CA SER A 109 -13.17 6.15 12.60
C SER A 109 -14.68 5.97 12.82
N LYS A 110 -15.22 4.75 12.67
CA LYS A 110 -16.62 4.43 12.96
C LYS A 110 -16.98 4.73 14.41
N PHE A 111 -16.10 4.35 15.34
CA PHE A 111 -16.28 4.60 16.77
C PHE A 111 -15.76 5.97 17.23
N GLN A 112 -15.38 6.86 16.30
CA GLN A 112 -14.88 8.21 16.56
C GLN A 112 -13.73 8.25 17.57
N LEU A 113 -12.84 7.25 17.52
CA LEU A 113 -11.71 7.15 18.43
C LEU A 113 -10.77 8.37 18.28
N PRO A 114 -10.09 8.78 19.37
CA PRO A 114 -9.23 9.94 19.37
C PRO A 114 -7.95 9.71 18.54
N TRP A 115 -7.28 10.79 18.14
CA TRP A 115 -6.12 10.74 17.24
C TRP A 115 -4.98 9.82 17.73
N TYR A 116 -4.78 9.72 19.06
CA TYR A 116 -3.74 8.87 19.64
C TYR A 116 -3.99 7.37 19.45
N TYR A 117 -5.24 6.93 19.25
CA TYR A 117 -5.54 5.55 18.87
C TYR A 117 -4.86 5.20 17.54
N PHE A 118 -4.99 6.09 16.54
CA PHE A 118 -4.37 5.89 15.23
C PHE A 118 -2.85 5.97 15.30
N LEU A 119 -2.31 6.86 16.14
CA LEU A 119 -0.86 6.93 16.37
C LEU A 119 -0.32 5.64 17.01
N CYS A 120 -0.98 5.11 18.04
CA CYS A 120 -0.60 3.84 18.66
C CYS A 120 -0.70 2.67 17.68
N LEU A 121 -1.76 2.65 16.86
CA LEU A 121 -1.94 1.63 15.82
C LEU A 121 -0.85 1.73 14.74
N LEU A 122 -0.48 2.94 14.32
CA LEU A 122 0.64 3.20 13.41
C LEU A 122 1.98 2.71 14.00
N ALA A 123 2.26 3.02 15.26
CA ALA A 123 3.48 2.57 15.92
C ALA A 123 3.54 1.03 16.01
N PHE A 124 2.42 0.39 16.37
CA PHE A 124 2.31 -1.07 16.41
C PHE A 124 2.50 -1.70 15.02
N TYR A 125 1.86 -1.12 14.00
CA TYR A 125 1.99 -1.54 12.61
C TYR A 125 3.44 -1.49 12.14
N LEU A 126 4.14 -0.37 12.34
CA LEU A 126 5.55 -0.20 11.95
C LEU A 126 6.48 -1.15 12.72
N THR A 127 6.14 -1.46 13.98
CA THR A 127 6.90 -2.42 14.80
C THR A 127 6.76 -3.84 14.23
N ILE A 128 5.53 -4.27 13.92
CA ILE A 128 5.30 -5.58 13.28
C ILE A 128 5.97 -5.63 11.91
N GLU A 129 5.83 -4.59 11.10
CA GLU A 129 6.45 -4.49 9.78
C GLU A 129 7.97 -4.69 9.87
N THR A 130 8.62 -3.96 10.79
CA THR A 130 10.07 -4.07 11.02
C THR A 130 10.46 -5.47 11.51
N TYR A 131 9.67 -6.06 12.41
CA TYR A 131 9.88 -7.43 12.90
C TYR A 131 9.77 -8.45 11.76
N LEU A 132 8.75 -8.34 10.90
CA LEU A 132 8.58 -9.21 9.74
C LEU A 132 9.73 -9.06 8.75
N TRP A 133 10.12 -7.83 8.44
CA TRP A 133 11.23 -7.54 7.54
C TRP A 133 12.52 -8.22 8.01
N ARG A 134 12.88 -8.04 9.29
CA ARG A 134 14.05 -8.68 9.90
C ARG A 134 13.92 -10.20 9.92
N GLY A 135 12.74 -10.72 10.30
CA GLY A 135 12.46 -12.15 10.33
C GLY A 135 12.49 -12.82 8.96
N PHE A 136 12.27 -12.06 7.88
CA PHE A 136 12.44 -12.55 6.51
C PHE A 136 13.88 -12.53 6.02
N GLY A 137 14.80 -11.92 6.77
CA GLY A 137 16.20 -11.79 6.38
C GLY A 137 16.40 -10.83 5.20
N PHE A 138 15.53 -9.84 5.04
CA PHE A 138 15.64 -8.87 3.96
C PHE A 138 16.74 -7.86 4.26
N HIS A 139 17.69 -7.76 3.33
CA HIS A 139 18.77 -6.79 3.35
C HIS A 139 18.62 -5.87 2.14
N LEU A 140 19.05 -4.62 2.28
CA LEU A 140 19.15 -3.71 1.14
C LEU A 140 20.27 -4.25 0.23
N SER A 141 19.90 -4.83 -0.91
CA SER A 141 20.90 -5.29 -1.87
C SER A 141 21.60 -4.11 -2.55
N ASP A 142 22.83 -4.36 -3.00
CA ASP A 142 23.58 -3.45 -3.87
C ASP A 142 22.91 -3.43 -5.25
N TRP A 143 22.09 -2.42 -5.47
CA TRP A 143 21.25 -2.32 -6.66
C TRP A 143 22.06 -1.86 -7.85
N ASN A 144 22.24 -2.76 -8.82
CA ASN A 144 22.77 -2.40 -10.12
C ASN A 144 21.86 -3.00 -11.20
N HIS A 145 21.28 -2.12 -12.02
CA HIS A 145 20.51 -2.34 -13.27
C HIS A 145 18.97 -2.39 -13.16
N GLU A 146 18.35 -1.20 -13.26
CA GLU A 146 17.40 -0.80 -14.32
C GLU A 146 16.77 0.56 -13.96
N SER A 147 17.49 1.65 -14.23
CA SER A 147 17.02 3.03 -13.97
C SER A 147 15.73 3.37 -14.73
N HIS A 148 15.48 2.73 -15.87
CA HIS A 148 14.33 2.98 -16.73
C HIS A 148 13.00 2.49 -16.10
N SER A 149 12.93 1.21 -15.71
CA SER A 149 11.76 0.61 -15.04
C SER A 149 11.43 1.33 -13.72
N PHE A 150 12.46 1.82 -13.04
CA PHE A 150 12.32 2.60 -11.81
C PHE A 150 11.79 4.03 -12.03
N MET A 151 12.26 4.72 -13.07
CA MET A 151 11.75 6.04 -13.42
C MET A 151 10.29 5.97 -13.86
N ILE A 152 9.91 4.91 -14.60
CA ILE A 152 8.50 4.62 -14.93
C ILE A 152 7.68 4.43 -13.66
N PHE A 153 8.22 3.71 -12.66
CA PHE A 153 7.53 3.53 -11.38
C PHE A 153 7.20 4.86 -10.72
N PHE A 154 8.17 5.77 -10.64
CA PHE A 154 7.94 7.08 -10.04
C PHE A 154 6.97 7.94 -10.84
N ILE A 155 7.07 7.97 -12.17
CA ILE A 155 6.17 8.79 -13.01
C ILE A 155 4.72 8.30 -12.87
N VAL A 156 4.48 6.99 -12.99
CA VAL A 156 3.14 6.41 -12.86
C VAL A 156 2.58 6.70 -11.47
N THR A 157 3.39 6.50 -10.44
CA THR A 157 2.99 6.71 -9.04
C THR A 157 2.76 8.19 -8.71
N PHE A 158 3.51 9.12 -9.32
CA PHE A 158 3.30 10.55 -9.16
C PHE A 158 1.97 11.02 -9.76
N ILE A 159 1.61 10.51 -10.95
CA ILE A 159 0.28 10.78 -11.53
C ILE A 159 -0.81 10.16 -10.65
N GLY A 160 -0.59 8.93 -10.16
CA GLY A 160 -1.50 8.28 -9.22
C GLY A 160 -1.70 9.09 -7.93
N LEU A 161 -0.63 9.68 -7.40
CA LEU A 161 -0.65 10.59 -6.25
C LEU A 161 -1.49 11.83 -6.55
N SER A 162 -1.28 12.50 -7.69
CA SER A 162 -2.08 13.67 -8.09
C SER A 162 -3.57 13.32 -8.19
N ILE A 163 -3.90 12.20 -8.82
CA ILE A 163 -5.28 11.69 -8.90
C ILE A 163 -5.85 11.48 -7.49
N ASN A 164 -5.09 10.83 -6.60
CA ASN A 164 -5.53 10.54 -5.23
C ASN A 164 -5.80 11.84 -4.45
N VAL A 165 -4.86 12.79 -4.46
CA VAL A 165 -4.97 14.08 -3.77
C VAL A 165 -6.18 14.87 -4.27
N THR A 166 -6.36 14.98 -5.59
CA THR A 166 -7.49 15.71 -6.18
C THR A 166 -8.82 15.04 -5.82
N LEU A 167 -8.92 13.71 -5.94
CA LEU A 167 -10.15 13.00 -5.62
C LEU A 167 -10.51 13.07 -4.13
N VAL A 168 -9.54 12.89 -3.23
CA VAL A 168 -9.82 13.05 -1.79
C VAL A 168 -10.33 14.46 -1.49
N SER A 169 -9.71 15.49 -2.09
CA SER A 169 -10.11 16.88 -1.88
C SER A 169 -11.54 17.16 -2.37
N LEU A 170 -11.89 16.70 -3.57
CA LEU A 170 -13.18 17.02 -4.19
C LEU A 170 -14.32 16.13 -3.69
N VAL A 171 -14.06 14.83 -3.51
CA VAL A 171 -15.09 13.89 -3.04
C VAL A 171 -15.49 14.22 -1.62
N SER A 172 -14.53 14.53 -0.73
CA SER A 172 -14.84 14.83 0.68
C SER A 172 -15.74 16.04 0.87
N LEU A 173 -15.67 17.07 0.01
CA LEU A 173 -16.54 18.26 0.09
C LEU A 173 -18.02 17.98 -0.15
N ASN A 174 -18.33 16.88 -0.84
CA ASN A 174 -19.70 16.55 -1.26
C ASN A 174 -20.23 15.30 -0.55
N LEU A 175 -19.44 14.71 0.36
CA LEU A 175 -19.73 13.42 0.94
C LEU A 175 -20.19 13.57 2.39
N HIS A 176 -21.48 13.32 2.60
CA HIS A 176 -22.12 13.37 3.91
C HIS A 176 -23.02 12.14 4.12
N LEU A 177 -22.46 10.94 3.90
CA LEU A 177 -23.24 9.70 3.89
C LEU A 177 -23.54 9.18 5.30
N PHE A 178 -22.61 9.39 6.24
CA PHE A 178 -22.65 8.71 7.55
C PHE A 178 -22.91 9.66 8.74
N GLN A 179 -23.11 10.96 8.49
CA GLN A 179 -23.13 12.00 9.54
C GLN A 179 -21.92 11.90 10.48
N ASN A 180 -20.82 11.34 9.97
CA ASN A 180 -19.59 11.10 10.70
C ASN A 180 -18.44 11.52 9.77
N PRO A 181 -17.85 12.70 10.00
CA PRO A 181 -16.82 13.24 9.12
C PRO A 181 -15.56 12.36 9.07
N ASP A 182 -15.29 11.57 10.12
CA ASP A 182 -14.20 10.59 10.10
C ASP A 182 -14.47 9.42 9.17
N LEU A 183 -15.72 8.96 9.06
CA LEU A 183 -16.08 7.93 8.11
C LEU A 183 -16.14 8.48 6.69
N ASP A 184 -16.77 9.64 6.49
CA ASP A 184 -16.91 10.26 5.18
C ASP A 184 -15.53 10.52 4.55
N LYS A 185 -14.55 11.08 5.29
CA LYS A 185 -13.18 11.24 4.76
C LYS A 185 -12.50 9.91 4.37
N ASN A 186 -12.76 8.83 5.11
CA ASN A 186 -12.20 7.52 4.80
C ASN A 186 -12.84 6.91 3.56
N ILE A 187 -14.14 7.15 3.34
CA ILE A 187 -14.83 6.71 2.12
C ILE A 187 -14.31 7.48 0.90
N ALA A 188 -14.13 8.80 1.02
CA ALA A 188 -13.46 9.60 -0.01
C ALA A 188 -12.05 9.03 -0.32
N LYS A 189 -11.29 8.66 0.72
CA LYS A 189 -9.97 8.03 0.60
C LYS A 189 -10.02 6.66 -0.08
N VAL A 190 -10.97 5.79 0.28
CA VAL A 190 -11.15 4.47 -0.38
C VAL A 190 -11.42 4.63 -1.87
N ILE A 191 -12.33 5.54 -2.24
CA ILE A 191 -12.67 5.81 -3.65
C ILE A 191 -11.44 6.32 -4.40
N ALA A 192 -10.76 7.34 -3.86
CA ALA A 192 -9.57 7.92 -4.47
C ALA A 192 -8.44 6.88 -4.63
N THR A 193 -8.21 6.06 -3.61
CA THR A 193 -7.21 4.99 -3.65
C THR A 193 -7.55 3.93 -4.68
N ALA A 194 -8.81 3.48 -4.78
CA ALA A 194 -9.23 2.53 -5.80
C ALA A 194 -9.01 3.06 -7.23
N VAL A 195 -9.36 4.33 -7.50
CA VAL A 195 -9.14 4.97 -8.80
C VAL A 195 -7.65 5.12 -9.09
N SER A 196 -6.85 5.58 -8.13
CA SER A 196 -5.40 5.70 -8.29
C SER A 196 -4.70 4.35 -8.50
N LEU A 197 -5.18 3.28 -7.86
CA LEU A 197 -4.67 1.92 -8.06
C LEU A 197 -5.01 1.40 -9.46
N PHE A 198 -6.22 1.66 -9.95
CA PHE A 198 -6.60 1.33 -11.32
C PHE A 198 -5.71 2.04 -12.34
N TRP A 199 -5.42 3.34 -12.12
CA TRP A 199 -4.46 4.08 -12.92
C TRP A 199 -3.07 3.46 -12.85
N ASN A 200 -2.54 3.21 -11.65
CA ASN A 200 -1.21 2.65 -11.47
C ASN A 200 -1.07 1.33 -12.22
N PHE A 201 -2.02 0.40 -12.04
CA PHE A 201 -2.03 -0.88 -12.74
C PHE A 201 -2.07 -0.72 -14.27
N THR A 202 -2.96 0.13 -14.77
CA THR A 202 -3.11 0.35 -16.22
C THR A 202 -1.88 1.04 -16.81
N GLY A 203 -1.31 2.03 -16.10
CA GLY A 203 -0.10 2.72 -16.48
C GLY A 203 1.10 1.78 -16.60
N TYR A 204 1.34 0.94 -15.59
CA TYR A 204 2.38 -0.10 -15.70
C TYR A 204 2.11 -1.04 -16.85
N LYS A 205 0.86 -1.47 -17.04
CA LYS A 205 0.52 -2.40 -18.11
C LYS A 205 0.77 -1.82 -19.49
N LEU A 206 0.39 -0.56 -19.73
CA LEU A 206 0.51 0.07 -21.05
C LEU A 206 1.94 0.55 -21.36
N ILE A 207 2.73 0.88 -20.34
CA ILE A 207 4.08 1.43 -20.51
C ILE A 207 5.14 0.32 -20.46
N VAL A 208 5.01 -0.66 -19.56
CA VAL A 208 6.01 -1.70 -19.32
C VAL A 208 5.71 -2.98 -20.10
N PHE A 209 4.44 -3.37 -20.26
CA PHE A 209 4.07 -4.62 -20.96
C PHE A 209 3.82 -4.43 -22.46
N LYS A 210 4.36 -3.39 -23.10
CA LYS A 210 4.51 -3.36 -24.56
C LYS A 210 5.54 -4.41 -24.97
N LYS A 211 5.07 -5.63 -25.20
CA LYS A 211 5.63 -6.57 -26.18
C LYS A 211 4.66 -6.66 -27.34
#